data_AF-A0A1B8GUH8-F1
#
_entry.id   AF-A0A1B8GUH8-F1
#
_cell.length_a   1.000
_cell.length_b   1.000
_cell.length_c   1.000
_cell.angle_alpha   90.00
_cell.angle_beta   90.00
_cell.angle_gamma   90.00
#
_symmetry.space_group_name_H-M   'P 1'
#
loop_
_entity.id
_entity.type
_entity.pdbx_description
1 polymer ?
#
loop_
_entity_poly.entity_id
_entity_poly.type
_entity_poly.pdbx_seq_one_letter_code
_entity_poly.pdbx_strand_id
1 'polypeptide(L)'
;MPSAIPASPPPSPISQPQHPPKQRKQKQPPQPQPNPAKIQPPDAQALPLTIPLKMPPPTRLLVASIGNPAPYLNTLHSAGHTVLRALTIPLSTPPLVKSRPHANGLLAHSPTHPITLWHSPSMMNVSGPAVATAFRAFQREYPGAELVVLHDELESALGVVSVRGGDRGTKGHNGLRSLAKAVGGGYTRVGVGIGRPVAREGGEVAKYVLRKMTVGEREALEGCVGGVLEELERLLEGERK
;
A
#
# COMPACT_ATOMS: atom_id res chain seq x y z
N MET A 1 18.26 61.60 -4.90
CA MET A 1 19.53 61.11 -5.45
C MET A 1 19.26 60.08 -6.54
N PRO A 2 19.12 60.49 -7.82
CA PRO A 2 19.19 59.57 -8.96
C PRO A 2 20.55 59.71 -9.67
N SER A 3 21.29 58.62 -9.82
CA SER A 3 22.56 58.61 -10.56
C SER A 3 22.33 58.25 -12.03
N ALA A 4 22.91 59.10 -12.88
CA ALA A 4 22.82 59.09 -14.33
C ALA A 4 23.69 58.02 -15.02
N ILE A 5 23.24 57.65 -16.21
CA ILE A 5 23.91 56.82 -17.23
C ILE A 5 25.03 57.64 -17.91
N PRO A 6 26.06 56.98 -18.48
CA PRO A 6 26.38 57.32 -19.88
C PRO A 6 26.73 56.12 -20.80
N ALA A 7 26.04 56.17 -21.96
CA ALA A 7 26.31 55.78 -23.35
C ALA A 7 27.47 54.84 -23.79
N SER A 8 27.10 53.92 -24.70
CA SER A 8 27.91 53.02 -25.54
C SER A 8 28.53 53.69 -26.78
N PRO A 9 29.60 53.10 -27.35
CA PRO A 9 30.00 53.31 -28.76
C PRO A 9 30.14 51.95 -29.54
N PRO A 10 30.41 51.92 -30.87
CA PRO A 10 29.52 51.34 -31.90
C PRO A 10 30.00 49.99 -32.50
N PRO A 11 29.21 49.35 -33.39
CA PRO A 11 29.50 48.00 -33.91
C PRO A 11 30.50 48.01 -35.08
N SER A 12 31.13 46.85 -35.33
CA SER A 12 32.06 46.64 -36.47
C SER A 12 31.68 45.40 -37.31
N PRO A 13 32.07 45.35 -38.59
CA PRO A 13 31.17 44.93 -39.67
C PRO A 13 31.36 43.50 -40.21
N ILE A 14 30.33 43.07 -40.97
CA ILE A 14 30.17 41.81 -41.71
C ILE A 14 31.11 41.77 -42.93
N SER A 15 31.65 40.58 -43.27
CA SER A 15 32.18 40.28 -44.60
C SER A 15 32.11 38.78 -44.96
N GLN A 16 31.43 38.51 -46.08
CA GLN A 16 31.52 37.34 -46.98
C GLN A 16 31.71 37.95 -48.40
N PRO A 17 31.79 37.19 -49.52
CA PRO A 17 32.31 35.83 -49.83
C PRO A 17 33.26 35.85 -51.06
N GLN A 18 34.13 34.85 -51.32
CA GLN A 18 34.64 34.57 -52.69
C GLN A 18 35.02 33.10 -52.94
N HIS A 19 34.56 32.55 -54.08
CA HIS A 19 34.95 31.27 -54.69
C HIS A 19 36.11 31.45 -55.69
N PRO A 20 36.98 30.43 -55.87
CA PRO A 20 37.74 30.20 -57.11
C PRO A 20 37.41 28.85 -57.80
N PRO A 21 37.89 28.59 -59.03
CA PRO A 21 37.06 28.07 -60.12
C PRO A 21 37.25 26.60 -60.53
N LYS A 22 36.32 26.15 -61.40
CA LYS A 22 36.25 24.85 -62.09
C LYS A 22 37.52 24.53 -62.91
N GLN A 23 38.03 23.31 -62.77
CA GLN A 23 38.88 22.66 -63.79
C GLN A 23 38.15 21.45 -64.41
N ARG A 24 38.36 21.29 -65.71
CA ARG A 24 37.74 20.31 -66.63
C ARG A 24 38.87 19.51 -67.28
N LYS A 25 38.57 18.24 -67.63
CA LYS A 25 39.36 17.22 -68.39
C LYS A 25 40.06 16.22 -67.43
N GLN A 26 40.10 14.91 -67.70
CA GLN A 26 40.05 14.15 -68.95
C GLN A 26 39.62 12.70 -68.62
N LYS A 27 38.83 12.06 -69.49
CA LYS A 27 38.47 10.64 -69.39
C LYS A 27 39.68 9.77 -69.78
N GLN A 28 40.09 8.86 -68.91
CA GLN A 28 40.94 7.70 -69.23
C GLN A 28 40.14 6.40 -69.02
N PRO A 29 40.35 5.35 -69.83
CA PRO A 29 39.59 4.10 -69.81
C PRO A 29 39.96 3.22 -68.60
N PRO A 30 39.04 2.33 -68.14
CA PRO A 30 39.17 1.67 -66.85
C PRO A 30 40.22 0.55 -66.87
N GLN A 31 41.08 0.52 -65.86
CA GLN A 31 41.85 -0.67 -65.49
C GLN A 31 41.03 -1.54 -64.52
N PRO A 32 41.01 -2.87 -64.67
CA PRO A 32 40.28 -3.75 -63.78
C PRO A 32 40.98 -3.82 -62.41
N GLN A 33 40.36 -3.23 -61.39
CA GLN A 33 40.77 -3.43 -60.00
C GLN A 33 40.16 -4.72 -59.45
N PRO A 34 40.91 -5.53 -58.69
CA PRO A 34 40.39 -6.74 -58.08
C PRO A 34 39.34 -6.38 -57.02
N ASN A 35 38.23 -7.13 -57.02
CA ASN A 35 37.11 -6.99 -56.07
C ASN A 35 37.62 -6.85 -54.62
N PRO A 36 37.19 -5.84 -53.85
CA PRO A 36 37.35 -5.89 -52.41
C PRO A 36 36.47 -7.03 -51.89
N ALA A 37 37.09 -7.98 -51.19
CA ALA A 37 36.36 -8.98 -50.43
C ALA A 37 35.30 -8.27 -49.57
N LYS A 38 34.03 -8.68 -49.73
CA LYS A 38 32.94 -8.29 -48.83
C LYS A 38 33.33 -8.76 -47.43
N ILE A 39 33.83 -7.86 -46.60
CA ILE A 39 33.81 -8.06 -45.15
C ILE A 39 32.33 -7.92 -44.78
N GLN A 40 31.66 -9.05 -44.57
CA GLN A 40 30.36 -9.05 -43.90
C GLN A 40 30.59 -8.49 -42.50
N PRO A 41 29.83 -7.47 -42.05
CA PRO A 41 29.86 -7.12 -40.64
C PRO A 41 29.44 -8.35 -39.85
N PRO A 42 30.05 -8.62 -38.69
CA PRO A 42 29.64 -9.74 -37.85
C PRO A 42 28.15 -9.58 -37.55
N ASP A 43 27.40 -10.66 -37.70
CA ASP A 43 25.98 -10.73 -37.37
C ASP A 43 25.75 -10.08 -36.00
N ALA A 44 25.18 -8.88 -36.01
CA ALA A 44 24.57 -8.31 -34.84
C ALA A 44 23.32 -9.14 -34.57
N GLN A 45 23.51 -10.29 -33.93
CA GLN A 45 22.43 -10.99 -33.27
C GLN A 45 21.88 -10.03 -32.22
N ALA A 46 20.82 -9.33 -32.59
CA ALA A 46 20.02 -8.56 -31.66
C ALA A 46 19.51 -9.57 -30.63
N LEU A 47 20.14 -9.58 -29.46
CA LEU A 47 19.59 -10.22 -28.28
C LEU A 47 18.16 -9.66 -28.15
N PRO A 48 17.12 -10.50 -28.12
CA PRO A 48 15.77 -9.99 -27.94
C PRO A 48 15.79 -9.20 -26.63
N LEU A 49 15.46 -7.91 -26.71
CA LEU A 49 15.16 -7.10 -25.54
C LEU A 49 13.99 -7.80 -24.85
N THR A 50 14.30 -8.66 -23.88
CA THR A 50 13.33 -9.22 -22.96
C THR A 50 12.72 -8.00 -22.29
N ILE A 51 11.54 -7.62 -22.74
CA ILE A 51 10.70 -6.66 -22.02
C ILE A 51 10.62 -7.24 -20.61
N PRO A 52 11.13 -6.56 -19.56
CA PRO A 52 10.98 -7.09 -18.22
C PRO A 52 9.48 -7.29 -18.04
N LEU A 53 9.06 -8.53 -17.74
CA LEU A 53 7.70 -8.81 -17.30
C LEU A 53 7.37 -7.71 -16.31
N LYS A 54 6.36 -6.89 -16.66
CA LYS A 54 5.90 -5.77 -15.86
C LYS A 54 5.87 -6.24 -14.42
N MET A 55 6.80 -5.74 -13.61
CA MET A 55 6.85 -6.10 -12.19
C MET A 55 5.42 -5.92 -11.67
N PRO A 56 4.86 -6.92 -10.96
CA PRO A 56 3.55 -6.72 -10.37
C PRO A 56 3.61 -5.42 -9.57
N PRO A 57 2.58 -4.56 -9.68
CA PRO A 57 2.57 -3.32 -8.91
C PRO A 57 2.85 -3.68 -7.44
N PRO A 58 3.62 -2.85 -6.71
CA PRO A 58 3.95 -3.14 -5.32
C PRO A 58 2.65 -3.40 -4.56
N THR A 59 2.56 -4.58 -3.93
CA THR A 59 1.39 -5.01 -3.19
C THR A 59 1.03 -3.92 -2.18
N ARG A 60 -0.17 -3.36 -2.29
CA ARG A 60 -0.68 -2.35 -1.35
C ARG A 60 -1.66 -3.00 -0.40
N LEU A 61 -1.57 -2.66 0.89
CA LEU A 61 -2.47 -3.20 1.90
C LEU A 61 -3.51 -2.16 2.31
N LEU A 62 -4.77 -2.56 2.30
CA LEU A 62 -5.80 -1.92 3.08
C LEU A 62 -5.88 -2.61 4.44
N VAL A 63 -5.39 -1.95 5.48
CA VAL A 63 -5.49 -2.44 6.86
C VAL A 63 -6.77 -1.89 7.47
N ALA A 64 -7.80 -2.71 7.46
CA ALA A 64 -9.10 -2.42 8.03
C ALA A 64 -9.16 -2.86 9.50
N SER A 65 -9.75 -2.06 10.37
CA SER A 65 -10.10 -2.49 11.73
C SER A 65 -11.60 -2.67 11.88
N ILE A 66 -11.99 -3.71 12.62
CA ILE A 66 -13.37 -3.93 13.04
C ILE A 66 -13.47 -3.80 14.55
N GLY A 67 -14.62 -3.29 14.98
CA GLY A 67 -14.94 -2.96 16.36
C GLY A 67 -16.28 -2.24 16.40
N ASN A 68 -16.75 -1.89 17.59
CA ASN A 68 -17.96 -1.09 17.70
C ASN A 68 -17.64 0.41 17.68
N PRO A 69 -18.49 1.25 17.06
CA PRO A 69 -18.37 2.71 17.11
C PRO A 69 -18.67 3.23 18.53
N ALA A 70 -18.57 4.55 18.70
CA ALA A 70 -18.95 5.21 19.96
C ALA A 70 -20.37 4.79 20.38
N PRO A 71 -20.62 4.51 21.68
CA PRO A 71 -19.72 4.71 22.83
C PRO A 71 -18.75 3.55 23.13
N TYR A 72 -18.70 2.50 22.30
CA TYR A 72 -18.01 1.23 22.59
C TYR A 72 -16.56 1.16 22.06
N LEU A 73 -15.94 2.30 21.75
CA LEU A 73 -14.57 2.39 21.25
C LEU A 73 -13.53 1.87 22.26
N ASN A 74 -13.83 1.96 23.57
CA ASN A 74 -12.96 1.48 24.63
C ASN A 74 -13.39 0.10 25.19
N THR A 75 -13.89 -0.79 24.35
CA THR A 75 -14.21 -2.18 24.75
C THR A 75 -13.19 -3.16 24.19
N LEU A 76 -13.06 -4.34 24.80
CA LEU A 76 -12.17 -5.38 24.27
C LEU A 76 -12.54 -5.79 22.84
N HIS A 77 -13.84 -5.75 22.50
CA HIS A 77 -14.32 -6.00 21.14
C HIS A 77 -13.91 -4.91 20.14
N SER A 78 -13.33 -3.80 20.61
CA SER A 78 -12.76 -2.73 19.79
C SER A 78 -11.23 -2.74 19.84
N ALA A 79 -10.60 -3.85 20.26
CA ALA A 79 -9.14 -3.98 20.27
C ALA A 79 -8.51 -3.70 18.90
N GLY A 80 -9.14 -4.17 17.81
CA GLY A 80 -8.70 -3.86 16.45
C GLY A 80 -8.69 -2.35 16.14
N HIS A 81 -9.68 -1.59 16.64
CA HIS A 81 -9.69 -0.13 16.53
C HIS A 81 -8.56 0.52 17.33
N THR A 82 -8.29 0.04 18.54
CA THR A 82 -7.19 0.54 19.39
C THR A 82 -5.85 0.37 18.69
N VAL A 83 -5.57 -0.83 18.19
CA VAL A 83 -4.31 -1.12 17.50
C VAL A 83 -4.17 -0.35 16.19
N LEU A 84 -5.25 -0.24 15.40
CA LEU A 84 -5.22 0.57 14.18
C LEU A 84 -4.89 2.03 14.45
N ARG A 85 -5.45 2.60 15.53
CA ARG A 85 -5.13 3.98 15.92
C ARG A 85 -3.69 4.15 16.39
N ALA A 86 -3.13 3.14 17.06
CA ALA A 86 -1.73 3.20 17.50
C ALA A 86 -0.74 3.00 16.34
N LEU A 87 -1.13 2.26 15.29
CA LEU A 87 -0.36 2.11 14.05
C LEU A 87 -0.12 3.43 13.29
N THR A 88 -0.90 4.49 13.55
CA THR A 88 -0.71 5.78 12.85
C THR A 88 0.65 6.39 13.12
N ILE A 89 1.23 6.13 14.29
CA ILE A 89 2.52 6.68 14.74
C ILE A 89 3.67 6.06 13.93
N PRO A 90 3.94 4.73 13.98
CA PRO A 90 5.05 4.15 13.22
C PRO A 90 4.85 4.27 11.71
N LEU A 91 3.60 4.25 11.23
CA LEU A 91 3.31 4.43 9.81
C LEU A 91 3.33 5.90 9.35
N SER A 92 3.62 6.84 10.26
CA SER A 92 3.69 8.29 9.98
C SER A 92 2.44 8.82 9.25
N THR A 93 1.26 8.26 9.55
CA THR A 93 0.04 8.63 8.84
C THR A 93 -0.50 9.97 9.33
N PRO A 94 -1.10 10.79 8.47
CA PRO A 94 -1.90 11.93 8.92
C PRO A 94 -3.11 11.45 9.76
N PRO A 95 -3.83 12.36 10.43
CA PRO A 95 -5.07 12.02 11.13
C PRO A 95 -6.07 11.28 10.22
N LEU A 96 -6.76 10.28 10.77
CA LEU A 96 -7.77 9.54 10.03
C LEU A 96 -8.97 10.44 9.69
N VAL A 97 -9.30 10.54 8.42
CA VAL A 97 -10.37 11.41 7.91
C VAL A 97 -11.51 10.61 7.32
N LYS A 98 -12.75 11.10 7.49
CA LYS A 98 -13.94 10.43 6.97
C LYS A 98 -13.91 10.36 5.44
N SER A 99 -14.05 9.15 4.89
CA SER A 99 -14.07 8.91 3.45
C SER A 99 -15.41 8.32 3.02
N ARG A 100 -16.22 9.13 2.31
CA ARG A 100 -17.53 8.68 1.78
C ARG A 100 -17.41 7.50 0.80
N PRO A 101 -16.45 7.51 -0.17
CA PRO A 101 -16.28 6.37 -1.10
C PRO A 101 -15.93 5.06 -0.39
N HIS A 102 -15.25 5.15 0.76
CA HIS A 102 -14.84 4.00 1.56
C HIS A 102 -15.83 3.76 2.72
N ALA A 103 -17.11 3.70 2.38
CA ALA A 103 -18.21 3.38 3.30
C ALA A 103 -18.29 4.27 4.56
N ASN A 104 -17.93 5.56 4.44
CA ASN A 104 -17.90 6.52 5.54
C ASN A 104 -16.94 6.17 6.70
N GLY A 105 -16.01 5.23 6.50
CA GLY A 105 -14.96 4.96 7.49
C GLY A 105 -13.91 6.07 7.56
N LEU A 106 -13.10 6.04 8.62
CA LEU A 106 -11.97 6.97 8.75
C LEU A 106 -10.75 6.35 8.09
N LEU A 107 -10.09 7.10 7.20
CA LEU A 107 -9.03 6.60 6.34
C LEU A 107 -7.78 7.47 6.49
N ALA A 108 -6.60 6.85 6.45
CA ALA A 108 -5.33 7.54 6.35
C ALA A 108 -4.34 6.72 5.51
N HIS A 109 -3.64 7.38 4.59
CA HIS A 109 -2.57 6.77 3.81
C HIS A 109 -1.23 6.97 4.49
N SER A 110 -0.40 5.92 4.57
CA SER A 110 0.99 6.09 4.99
C SER A 110 1.79 6.75 3.86
N PRO A 111 2.57 7.80 4.16
CA PRO A 111 3.50 8.38 3.18
C PRO A 111 4.76 7.53 3.00
N THR A 112 5.08 6.67 3.97
CA THR A 112 6.33 5.89 4.01
C THR A 112 6.14 4.43 3.61
N HIS A 113 4.92 3.89 3.72
CA HIS A 113 4.62 2.49 3.43
C HIS A 113 3.49 2.38 2.39
N PRO A 114 3.45 1.31 1.57
CA PRO A 114 2.31 0.98 0.71
C PRO A 114 1.08 0.46 1.53
N ILE A 115 0.79 1.12 2.64
CA ILE A 115 -0.26 0.75 3.61
C ILE A 115 -1.26 1.91 3.72
N THR A 116 -2.54 1.56 3.69
CA THR A 116 -3.65 2.47 3.99
C THR A 116 -4.43 1.93 5.18
N LEU A 117 -4.59 2.75 6.22
CA LEU A 117 -5.38 2.43 7.39
C LEU A 117 -6.85 2.81 7.16
N TRP A 118 -7.77 1.93 7.56
CA TRP A 118 -9.21 2.21 7.51
C TRP A 118 -9.92 1.74 8.79
N HIS A 119 -10.55 2.67 9.49
CA HIS A 119 -11.32 2.43 10.70
C HIS A 119 -12.81 2.29 10.36
N SER A 120 -13.40 1.15 10.72
CA SER A 120 -14.82 0.91 10.45
C SER A 120 -15.72 1.85 11.25
N PRO A 121 -16.80 2.38 10.66
CA PRO A 121 -17.83 3.13 11.38
C PRO A 121 -18.99 2.24 11.86
N SER A 122 -18.98 0.94 11.54
CA SER A 122 -20.12 0.04 11.68
C SER A 122 -20.11 -0.73 12.99
N MET A 123 -21.30 -1.12 13.47
CA MET A 123 -21.41 -2.09 14.57
C MET A 123 -20.79 -3.43 14.18
N MET A 124 -20.23 -4.14 15.16
CA MET A 124 -19.42 -5.33 14.94
C MET A 124 -20.14 -6.43 14.14
N ASN A 125 -21.41 -6.69 14.43
CA ASN A 125 -22.20 -7.73 13.74
C ASN A 125 -22.47 -7.41 12.25
N VAL A 126 -22.28 -6.16 11.83
CA VAL A 126 -22.54 -5.67 10.47
C VAL A 126 -21.32 -5.00 9.84
N SER A 127 -20.11 -5.32 10.30
CA SER A 127 -18.87 -4.76 9.72
C SER A 127 -18.60 -5.23 8.28
N GLY A 128 -19.09 -6.41 7.89
CA GLY A 128 -18.78 -7.02 6.58
C GLY A 128 -19.10 -6.13 5.38
N PRO A 129 -20.35 -5.64 5.21
CA PRO A 129 -20.70 -4.78 4.08
C PRO A 129 -19.86 -3.50 3.97
N ALA A 130 -19.54 -2.87 5.10
CA ALA A 130 -18.72 -1.66 5.11
C ALA A 130 -17.27 -1.95 4.69
N VAL A 131 -16.68 -3.01 5.23
CA VAL A 131 -15.33 -3.49 4.83
C VAL A 131 -15.30 -3.85 3.35
N ALA A 132 -16.30 -4.61 2.86
CA ALA A 132 -16.38 -4.99 1.46
C ALA A 132 -16.46 -3.77 0.53
N THR A 133 -17.27 -2.77 0.89
CA THR A 133 -17.41 -1.52 0.13
C THR A 133 -16.12 -0.73 0.13
N ALA A 134 -15.48 -0.56 1.29
CA ALA A 134 -14.20 0.13 1.40
C ALA A 134 -13.09 -0.57 0.59
N PHE A 135 -13.01 -1.90 0.67
CA PHE A 135 -12.00 -2.67 -0.04
C PHE A 135 -12.21 -2.62 -1.57
N ARG A 136 -13.46 -2.74 -2.04
CA ARG A 136 -13.77 -2.58 -3.47
C ARG A 136 -13.43 -1.19 -3.99
N ALA A 137 -13.67 -0.14 -3.21
CA ALA A 137 -13.26 1.22 -3.57
C ALA A 137 -11.73 1.30 -3.69
N PHE A 138 -11.02 0.78 -2.68
CA PHE A 138 -9.56 0.76 -2.66
C PHE A 138 -8.95 -0.04 -3.82
N GLN A 139 -9.51 -1.19 -4.17
CA GLN A 139 -9.02 -2.00 -5.32
C GLN A 139 -9.21 -1.31 -6.67
N ARG A 140 -10.19 -0.42 -6.82
CA ARG A 140 -10.32 0.39 -8.04
C ARG A 140 -9.23 1.45 -8.14
N GLU A 141 -8.80 2.00 -7.00
CA GLU A 141 -7.69 2.96 -6.92
C GLU A 141 -6.33 2.26 -7.06
N TYR A 142 -6.21 1.06 -6.48
CA TYR A 142 -4.98 0.29 -6.42
C TYR A 142 -5.24 -1.17 -6.84
N PRO A 143 -5.21 -1.47 -8.16
CA PRO A 143 -5.35 -2.84 -8.65
C PRO A 143 -4.29 -3.77 -8.06
N GLY A 144 -4.72 -4.94 -7.57
CA GLY A 144 -3.84 -5.89 -6.89
C GLY A 144 -3.67 -5.64 -5.39
N ALA A 145 -4.36 -4.64 -4.82
CA ALA A 145 -4.38 -4.43 -3.38
C ALA A 145 -5.01 -5.60 -2.62
N GLU A 146 -4.47 -5.84 -1.42
CA GLU A 146 -4.92 -6.88 -0.50
C GLU A 146 -5.57 -6.28 0.75
N LEU A 147 -6.46 -7.06 1.37
CA LEU A 147 -7.17 -6.68 2.59
C LEU A 147 -6.56 -7.39 3.80
N VAL A 148 -6.21 -6.61 4.81
CA VAL A 148 -5.83 -7.08 6.14
C VAL A 148 -6.85 -6.58 7.15
N VAL A 149 -7.34 -7.46 8.02
CA VAL A 149 -8.38 -7.13 9.00
C VAL A 149 -7.86 -7.31 10.42
N LEU A 150 -7.79 -6.22 11.17
CA LEU A 150 -7.48 -6.20 12.60
C LEU A 150 -8.74 -6.47 13.42
N HIS A 151 -8.70 -7.46 14.32
CA HIS A 151 -9.82 -7.84 15.17
C HIS A 151 -9.34 -8.36 16.55
N ASP A 152 -10.27 -8.53 17.51
CA ASP A 152 -9.96 -9.17 18.78
C ASP A 152 -9.89 -10.71 18.67
N GLU A 153 -8.91 -11.32 19.34
CA GLU A 153 -8.73 -12.78 19.39
C GLU A 153 -8.82 -13.27 20.84
N LEU A 154 -9.88 -14.03 21.14
CA LEU A 154 -10.13 -14.60 22.47
C LEU A 154 -9.15 -15.70 22.87
N GLU A 155 -8.66 -16.48 21.90
CA GLU A 155 -7.80 -17.64 22.21
C GLU A 155 -6.31 -17.26 22.39
N SER A 156 -5.95 -16.00 22.12
CA SER A 156 -4.60 -15.49 22.29
C SER A 156 -4.52 -14.67 23.58
N ALA A 157 -3.40 -14.79 24.29
CA ALA A 157 -3.13 -13.97 25.48
C ALA A 157 -3.10 -12.48 25.12
N LEU A 158 -3.36 -11.62 26.10
CA LEU A 158 -3.43 -10.17 25.91
C LEU A 158 -2.17 -9.63 25.19
N GLY A 159 -2.37 -8.90 24.09
CA GLY A 159 -1.29 -8.31 23.30
C GLY A 159 -0.56 -9.28 22.36
N VAL A 160 -0.88 -10.58 22.37
CA VAL A 160 -0.28 -11.55 21.44
C VAL A 160 -0.93 -11.41 20.07
N VAL A 161 -0.11 -11.13 19.05
CA VAL A 161 -0.53 -11.02 17.66
C VAL A 161 -0.60 -12.40 17.02
N SER A 162 -1.66 -12.67 16.26
CA SER A 162 -1.83 -13.90 15.51
C SER A 162 -2.31 -13.61 14.10
N VAL A 163 -1.77 -14.33 13.11
CA VAL A 163 -2.11 -14.13 11.69
C VAL A 163 -2.69 -15.41 11.12
N ARG A 164 -3.79 -15.27 10.37
CA ARG A 164 -4.51 -16.39 9.76
C ARG A 164 -5.18 -15.93 8.46
N GLY A 165 -5.54 -16.87 7.58
CA GLY A 165 -6.40 -16.60 6.42
C GLY A 165 -7.86 -16.28 6.81
N GLY A 166 -8.54 -15.48 5.99
CA GLY A 166 -9.94 -15.08 6.17
C GLY A 166 -10.95 -16.21 5.91
N ASP A 167 -10.55 -17.23 5.16
CA ASP A 167 -11.26 -18.49 4.93
C ASP A 167 -11.38 -19.38 6.18
N ARG A 168 -10.51 -19.15 7.18
CA ARG A 168 -10.49 -19.93 8.42
C ARG A 168 -11.72 -19.60 9.28
N GLY A 169 -12.23 -20.62 9.98
CA GLY A 169 -13.42 -20.51 10.84
C GLY A 169 -13.41 -19.28 11.77
N THR A 170 -14.58 -18.69 11.96
CA THR A 170 -14.76 -17.39 12.65
C THR A 170 -14.75 -17.48 14.17
N LYS A 171 -14.64 -18.70 14.73
CA LYS A 171 -14.61 -18.97 16.19
C LYS A 171 -15.71 -18.26 17.00
N GLY A 172 -16.87 -18.03 16.38
CA GLY A 172 -17.99 -17.33 17.03
C GLY A 172 -17.90 -15.80 17.01
N HIS A 173 -16.83 -15.20 16.46
CA HIS A 173 -16.67 -13.77 16.35
C HIS A 173 -17.66 -13.16 15.34
N ASN A 174 -18.54 -12.27 15.80
CA ASN A 174 -19.63 -11.72 14.99
C ASN A 174 -19.15 -10.86 13.82
N GLY A 175 -18.09 -10.07 14.02
CA GLY A 175 -17.44 -9.30 12.94
C GLY A 175 -16.87 -10.18 11.83
N LEU A 176 -16.03 -11.17 12.16
CA LEU A 176 -15.51 -12.13 11.19
C LEU A 176 -16.63 -12.91 10.48
N ARG A 177 -17.72 -13.26 11.18
CA ARG A 177 -18.92 -13.85 10.55
C ARG A 177 -19.56 -12.93 9.52
N SER A 178 -19.64 -11.63 9.83
CA SER A 178 -20.14 -10.60 8.91
C SER A 178 -19.23 -10.47 7.68
N LEU A 179 -17.91 -10.44 7.89
CA LEU A 179 -16.91 -10.37 6.80
C LEU A 179 -16.95 -11.60 5.90
N ALA A 180 -16.97 -12.80 6.47
CA ALA A 180 -17.03 -14.03 5.68
C ALA A 180 -18.22 -14.04 4.71
N LYS A 181 -19.37 -13.47 5.11
CA LYS A 181 -20.56 -13.34 4.25
C LYS A 181 -20.43 -12.29 3.16
N ALA A 182 -19.77 -11.16 3.44
CA ALA A 182 -19.74 -10.01 2.53
C ALA A 182 -18.49 -9.96 1.62
N VAL A 183 -17.36 -10.44 2.12
CA VAL A 183 -16.03 -10.40 1.48
C VAL A 183 -15.61 -11.77 0.97
N GLY A 184 -16.03 -12.87 1.62
CA GLY A 184 -15.55 -14.22 1.34
C GLY A 184 -14.30 -14.56 2.15
N GLY A 185 -13.37 -15.36 1.60
CA GLY A 185 -12.14 -15.77 2.29
C GLY A 185 -10.86 -15.04 1.86
N GLY A 186 -10.93 -14.19 0.83
CA GLY A 186 -9.77 -13.54 0.19
C GLY A 186 -9.21 -12.34 0.96
N TYR A 187 -8.96 -12.49 2.25
CA TYR A 187 -8.33 -11.48 3.09
C TYR A 187 -7.48 -12.12 4.18
N THR A 188 -6.53 -11.37 4.74
CA THR A 188 -5.74 -11.81 5.89
C THR A 188 -6.36 -11.24 7.16
N ARG A 189 -6.43 -12.05 8.23
CA ARG A 189 -6.85 -11.57 9.55
C ARG A 189 -5.67 -11.53 10.50
N VAL A 190 -5.51 -10.40 11.17
CA VAL A 190 -4.54 -10.18 12.24
C VAL A 190 -5.34 -10.03 13.53
N GLY A 191 -5.34 -11.09 14.32
CA GLY A 191 -6.02 -11.16 15.60
C GLY A 191 -5.11 -10.64 16.70
N VAL A 192 -5.61 -9.66 17.46
CA VAL A 192 -4.95 -9.12 18.63
C VAL A 192 -5.52 -9.80 19.86
N GLY A 193 -4.66 -10.52 20.59
CA GLY A 193 -5.09 -11.28 21.74
C GLY A 193 -5.69 -10.40 22.82
N ILE A 194 -6.88 -10.77 23.28
CA ILE A 194 -7.56 -10.15 24.43
C ILE A 194 -7.69 -11.12 25.60
N GLY A 195 -7.34 -12.39 25.41
CA GLY A 195 -7.60 -13.46 26.37
C GLY A 195 -9.06 -13.91 26.37
N ARG A 196 -9.35 -14.92 27.20
CA ARG A 196 -10.68 -15.49 27.35
C ARG A 196 -11.10 -15.48 28.82
N PRO A 197 -12.38 -15.18 29.14
CA PRO A 197 -12.86 -15.31 30.51
C PRO A 197 -12.76 -16.76 30.97
N VAL A 198 -12.48 -16.96 32.26
CA VAL A 198 -12.37 -18.29 32.89
C VAL A 198 -13.71 -19.01 32.88
N ALA A 199 -14.81 -18.27 33.10
CA ALA A 199 -16.17 -18.80 33.03
C ALA A 199 -16.59 -19.05 31.57
N ARG A 200 -17.00 -20.28 31.27
CA ARG A 200 -17.42 -20.72 29.92
C ARG A 200 -18.95 -20.77 29.74
N GLU A 201 -19.71 -20.17 30.66
CA GLU A 201 -21.17 -20.14 30.59
C GLU A 201 -21.68 -19.30 29.41
N GLY A 202 -22.91 -19.60 28.99
CA GLY A 202 -23.56 -18.92 27.87
C GLY A 202 -23.70 -17.42 28.11
N GLY A 203 -23.05 -16.61 27.27
CA GLY A 203 -23.15 -15.14 27.32
C GLY A 203 -22.02 -14.43 28.08
N GLU A 204 -21.21 -15.13 28.86
CA GLU A 204 -20.06 -14.52 29.57
C GLU A 204 -19.01 -13.96 28.61
N VAL A 205 -18.80 -14.63 27.47
CA VAL A 205 -17.93 -14.12 26.40
C VAL A 205 -18.45 -12.78 25.86
N ALA A 206 -19.75 -12.64 25.66
CA ALA A 206 -20.33 -11.40 25.15
C ALA A 206 -20.16 -10.25 26.16
N LYS A 207 -20.42 -10.50 27.45
CA LYS A 207 -20.16 -9.52 28.51
C LYS A 207 -18.68 -9.16 28.60
N TYR A 208 -17.80 -10.16 28.49
CA TYR A 208 -16.35 -9.98 28.54
C TYR A 208 -15.86 -9.07 27.41
N VAL A 209 -16.22 -9.35 26.14
CA VAL A 209 -15.73 -8.53 25.02
C VAL A 209 -16.33 -7.12 25.04
N LEU A 210 -17.54 -6.94 25.57
CA LEU A 210 -18.22 -5.64 25.63
C LEU A 210 -17.83 -4.80 26.85
N ARG A 211 -17.08 -5.34 27.82
CA ARG A 211 -16.62 -4.54 28.96
C ARG A 211 -15.58 -3.52 28.52
N LYS A 212 -15.43 -2.46 29.31
CA LYS A 212 -14.38 -1.46 29.08
C LYS A 212 -13.00 -2.05 29.36
N MET A 213 -12.04 -1.71 28.50
CA MET A 213 -10.63 -2.02 28.73
C MET A 213 -10.12 -1.20 29.91
N THR A 214 -9.31 -1.84 30.76
CA THR A 214 -8.48 -1.14 31.75
C THR A 214 -7.35 -0.39 31.05
N VAL A 215 -6.69 0.51 31.77
CA VAL A 215 -5.53 1.27 31.23
C VAL A 215 -4.42 0.31 30.83
N GLY A 216 -4.04 -0.63 31.69
CA GLY A 216 -2.99 -1.61 31.37
C GLY A 216 -3.34 -2.53 30.20
N GLU A 217 -4.61 -2.88 30.02
CA GLU A 217 -5.05 -3.63 28.82
C GLU A 217 -4.92 -2.82 27.55
N ARG A 218 -5.34 -1.56 27.59
CA ARG A 218 -5.17 -0.64 26.46
C ARG A 218 -3.69 -0.48 26.11
N GLU A 219 -2.83 -0.24 27.10
CA GLU A 219 -1.38 -0.09 26.92
C GLU A 219 -0.75 -1.36 26.35
N ALA A 220 -1.18 -2.55 26.80
CA ALA A 220 -0.70 -3.82 26.25
C ALA A 220 -1.09 -4.00 24.77
N LEU A 221 -2.30 -3.59 24.38
CA LEU A 221 -2.73 -3.62 22.98
C LEU A 221 -1.98 -2.57 22.14
N GLU A 222 -1.78 -1.37 22.66
CA GLU A 222 -1.01 -0.33 21.98
C GLU A 222 0.48 -0.73 21.86
N GLY A 223 1.01 -1.47 22.83
CA GLY A 223 2.37 -2.04 22.80
C GLY A 223 2.58 -3.17 21.79
N CYS A 224 1.52 -3.86 21.36
CA CYS A 224 1.64 -4.95 20.38
C CYS A 224 1.79 -4.45 18.92
N VAL A 225 1.76 -3.13 18.70
CA VAL A 225 1.86 -2.50 17.38
C VAL A 225 3.10 -2.93 16.61
N GLY A 226 4.24 -3.12 17.29
CA GLY A 226 5.47 -3.60 16.66
C GLY A 226 5.28 -4.96 15.97
N GLY A 227 4.70 -5.93 16.69
CA GLY A 227 4.42 -7.26 16.12
C GLY A 227 3.37 -7.23 15.01
N VAL A 228 2.42 -6.28 15.04
CA VAL A 228 1.50 -6.08 13.91
C VAL A 228 2.23 -5.52 12.71
N LEU A 229 3.12 -4.55 12.90
CA LEU A 229 3.91 -3.95 11.82
C LEU A 229 4.80 -4.99 11.13
N GLU A 230 5.51 -5.82 11.90
CA GLU A 230 6.32 -6.92 11.37
C GLU A 230 5.48 -7.85 10.47
N GLU A 231 4.27 -8.22 10.90
CA GLU A 231 3.40 -9.06 10.08
C GLU A 231 2.87 -8.33 8.84
N LEU A 232 2.64 -7.02 8.90
CA LEU A 232 2.27 -6.24 7.72
C LEU A 232 3.42 -6.14 6.70
N GLU A 233 4.66 -5.98 7.16
CA GLU A 233 5.86 -5.96 6.33
C GLU A 233 6.06 -7.30 5.61
N ARG A 234 5.94 -8.42 6.34
CA ARG A 234 5.96 -9.76 5.74
C ARG A 234 4.88 -9.95 4.67
N LEU A 235 3.69 -9.41 4.91
CA LEU A 235 2.62 -9.47 3.92
C LEU A 235 2.94 -8.66 2.65
N LEU A 236 3.60 -7.51 2.79
CA LEU A 236 4.08 -6.71 1.67
C LEU A 236 5.15 -7.41 0.84
N GLU A 237 6.00 -8.21 1.49
CA GLU A 237 7.03 -9.03 0.83
C GLU A 237 6.47 -10.29 0.15
N GLY A 238 5.17 -10.55 0.29
CA GLY A 238 4.50 -11.70 -0.31
C GLY A 238 4.57 -12.97 0.54
N GLU A 239 5.12 -12.90 1.76
CA GLU A 239 5.12 -14.04 2.67
C GLU A 239 3.70 -14.29 3.21
N ARG A 240 3.25 -15.55 3.17
CA ARG A 240 1.95 -15.98 3.68
C ARG A 240 2.16 -17.18 4.62
N LYS A 241 1.42 -17.21 5.74
CA LYS A 241 1.43 -18.33 6.71
C LYS A 241 0.39 -19.39 6.38
#